data_AF-A0A1M3N9X4-F1
#
_entry.id   AF-A0A1M3N9X4-F1
#
_cell.length_a   1.000
_cell.length_b   1.000
_cell.length_c   1.000
_cell.angle_alpha   90.00
_cell.angle_beta   90.00
_cell.angle_gamma   90.00
#
_symmetry.space_group_name_H-M   'P 1'
#
loop_
_entity.id
_entity.type
_entity.pdbx_description
1 polymer ?
#
loop_
_entity_poly.entity_id
_entity_poly.type
_entity_poly.pdbx_seq_one_letter_code
_entity_poly.pdbx_strand_id
1 'polypeptide(L)'
;MFFWVPSSWVRSSQELVISTVSALAVHLPISFASADLTIVGKSERAQQLVNRYMGIDVADVSSTAIDLGDRVAGVFWLNVYGPNVAKLVRERYLASDSLQAAWRATELPRGRLMLLADSGPQRGDKNRKEALVDREALAVQLAEGDLLHIPTRSVYFDRTPEDSGEELQMRWHRRYLDLA
;
A
#
# COMPACT_ATOMS: atom_id res chain seq x y z
N MET A 1 -10.71 -9.24 -3.05
CA MET A 1 -10.93 -10.17 -1.92
C MET A 1 -10.29 -9.55 -0.69
N PHE A 2 -10.98 -9.53 0.44
CA PHE A 2 -10.49 -8.88 1.65
C PHE A 2 -10.52 -9.86 2.82
N PHE A 3 -9.46 -9.83 3.64
CA PHE A 3 -9.37 -10.59 4.88
C PHE A 3 -9.03 -9.62 6.00
N TRP A 4 -9.81 -9.65 7.08
CA TRP A 4 -9.59 -8.82 8.27
C TRP A 4 -9.10 -9.70 9.40
N VAL A 5 -7.92 -9.41 9.92
CA VAL A 5 -7.32 -10.12 11.04
C VAL A 5 -6.83 -9.13 12.09
N PRO A 6 -6.83 -9.49 13.39
CA PRO A 6 -6.29 -8.63 14.43
C PRO A 6 -4.81 -8.28 14.17
N SER A 7 -4.44 -7.01 14.33
CA SER A 7 -3.07 -6.56 14.12
C SER A 7 -2.07 -7.22 15.09
N SER A 8 -2.52 -7.57 16.30
CA SER A 8 -1.73 -8.35 17.26
C SER A 8 -1.36 -9.73 16.73
N TRP A 9 -2.31 -10.41 16.06
CA TRP A 9 -2.07 -11.70 15.44
C TRP A 9 -1.11 -11.60 14.26
N VAL A 10 -1.27 -10.58 13.39
CA VAL A 10 -0.33 -10.32 12.28
C VAL A 10 1.10 -10.15 12.79
N ARG A 11 1.29 -9.40 13.89
CA ARG A 11 2.61 -9.19 14.49
C ARG A 11 3.25 -10.50 14.97
N SER A 12 2.46 -11.43 15.52
CA SER A 12 2.94 -12.74 15.99
C SER A 12 3.01 -13.81 14.89
N SER A 13 2.48 -13.55 13.70
CA SER A 13 2.28 -14.58 12.65
C SER A 13 2.63 -14.07 11.24
N GLN A 14 3.62 -13.19 11.13
CA GLN A 14 4.01 -12.56 9.86
C GLN A 14 4.36 -13.59 8.78
N GLU A 15 5.12 -14.63 9.10
CA GLU A 15 5.50 -15.69 8.15
C GLU A 15 4.27 -16.41 7.57
N LEU A 16 3.25 -16.63 8.40
CA LEU A 16 2.00 -17.24 7.97
C LEU A 16 1.22 -16.30 7.04
N VAL A 17 1.22 -14.99 7.31
CA VAL A 17 0.62 -13.99 6.42
C VAL A 17 1.35 -13.96 5.08
N ILE A 18 2.69 -13.90 5.10
CA ILE A 18 3.53 -13.86 3.90
C ILE A 18 3.31 -15.12 3.04
N SER A 19 3.34 -16.31 3.65
CA SER A 19 3.13 -17.57 2.94
C SER A 19 1.71 -17.70 2.37
N THR A 20 0.68 -17.26 3.11
CA THR A 20 -0.70 -17.27 2.65
C THR A 20 -0.89 -16.34 1.45
N VAL A 21 -0.43 -15.09 1.53
CA VAL A 21 -0.53 -14.12 0.43
C VAL A 21 0.24 -14.62 -0.79
N SER A 22 1.46 -15.14 -0.59
CA SER A 22 2.27 -15.74 -1.66
C SER A 22 1.54 -16.88 -2.36
N ALA A 23 0.97 -17.82 -1.60
CA ALA A 23 0.23 -18.97 -2.13
C ALA A 23 -1.00 -18.52 -2.95
N LEU A 24 -1.78 -17.57 -2.44
CA LEU A 24 -2.93 -17.02 -3.16
C LEU A 24 -2.49 -16.32 -4.45
N ALA A 25 -1.41 -15.53 -4.41
CA ALA A 25 -0.88 -14.82 -5.56
C ALA A 25 -0.44 -15.75 -6.70
N VAL A 26 0.01 -16.98 -6.41
CA VAL A 26 0.35 -17.96 -7.45
C VAL A 26 -0.87 -18.29 -8.31
N HIS A 27 -2.02 -18.50 -7.67
CA HIS A 27 -3.20 -19.06 -8.30
C HIS A 27 -4.19 -18.02 -8.83
N LEU A 28 -4.20 -16.82 -8.25
CA LEU A 28 -5.15 -15.76 -8.63
C LEU A 28 -4.62 -14.85 -9.75
N PRO A 29 -5.49 -14.37 -10.66
CA PRO A 29 -5.13 -13.41 -11.69
C PRO A 29 -5.04 -11.98 -11.11
N ILE A 30 -4.16 -11.76 -10.14
CA ILE A 30 -4.02 -10.45 -9.48
C ILE A 30 -3.16 -9.49 -10.32
N SER A 31 -3.65 -8.26 -10.50
CA SER A 31 -2.82 -7.12 -10.95
C SER A 31 -2.07 -6.50 -9.78
N PHE A 32 -2.72 -6.46 -8.61
CA PHE A 32 -2.16 -5.94 -7.38
C PHE A 32 -2.81 -6.63 -6.17
N ALA A 33 -2.04 -6.89 -5.12
CA ALA A 33 -2.53 -7.26 -3.79
C ALA A 33 -1.63 -6.66 -2.72
N SER A 34 -2.15 -6.43 -1.52
CA SER A 34 -1.37 -5.89 -0.42
C SER A 34 -1.86 -6.39 0.94
N ALA A 35 -1.01 -6.20 1.96
CA ALA A 35 -1.38 -6.34 3.36
C ALA A 35 -0.73 -5.22 4.18
N ASP A 36 -1.51 -4.59 5.06
CA ASP A 36 -1.03 -3.57 6.00
C ASP A 36 -1.93 -3.43 7.23
N LEU A 37 -1.57 -2.54 8.15
CA LEU A 37 -2.49 -2.05 9.17
C LEU A 37 -3.62 -1.30 8.51
N THR A 38 -4.85 -1.55 8.94
CA THR A 38 -6.03 -0.97 8.30
C THR A 38 -7.09 -0.63 9.33
N ILE A 39 -7.80 0.47 9.12
CA ILE A 39 -9.03 0.82 9.82
C ILE A 39 -10.21 0.51 8.90
N VAL A 40 -11.16 -0.27 9.42
CA VAL A 40 -12.39 -0.59 8.70
C VAL A 40 -13.42 0.52 8.87
N GLY A 41 -13.98 1.02 7.77
CA GLY A 41 -15.11 1.94 7.75
C GLY A 41 -14.76 3.42 7.58
N LYS A 42 -15.78 4.24 7.28
CA LYS A 42 -15.66 5.66 6.89
C LYS A 42 -15.96 6.67 8.00
N SER A 43 -15.79 6.29 9.27
CA SER A 43 -16.08 7.21 10.36
C SER A 43 -15.14 8.43 10.34
N GLU A 44 -15.61 9.58 10.84
CA GLU A 44 -14.75 10.76 11.05
C GLU A 44 -13.48 10.41 11.83
N ARG A 45 -13.61 9.55 12.85
CA ARG A 45 -12.47 9.06 13.62
C ARG A 45 -11.47 8.28 12.76
N ALA A 46 -11.94 7.45 11.83
CA ALA A 46 -11.06 6.73 10.91
C ALA A 46 -10.29 7.72 10.01
N GLN A 47 -10.98 8.73 9.47
CA GLN A 47 -10.36 9.77 8.64
C GLN A 47 -9.30 10.57 9.40
N GLN A 48 -9.59 10.98 10.64
CA GLN A 48 -8.63 11.67 11.51
C GLN A 48 -7.39 10.80 11.78
N LEU A 49 -7.59 9.50 12.03
CA LEU A 49 -6.49 8.58 12.31
C LEU A 49 -5.59 8.36 11.09
N VAL A 50 -6.14 8.14 9.90
CA VAL A 50 -5.32 7.93 8.69
C VAL A 50 -4.63 9.23 8.24
N ASN A 51 -5.25 10.39 8.45
CA ASN A 51 -4.57 11.67 8.19
C ASN A 51 -3.33 11.86 9.06
N ARG A 52 -3.37 11.38 10.30
CA ARG A 52 -2.26 11.46 11.27
C ARG A 52 -1.22 10.37 11.11
N TYR A 53 -1.63 9.12 10.87
CA TYR A 53 -0.73 7.97 10.89
C TYR A 53 -0.41 7.47 9.48
N MET A 54 0.83 7.68 9.04
CA MET A 54 1.36 7.08 7.81
C MET A 54 1.51 5.57 8.04
N GLY A 55 0.99 4.72 7.15
CA GLY A 55 1.02 3.25 7.33
C GLY A 55 -0.25 2.63 7.90
N ILE A 56 -1.34 3.39 8.02
CA ILE A 56 -2.67 2.82 8.31
C ILE A 56 -3.58 3.04 7.11
N ASP A 57 -3.97 1.98 6.42
CA ASP A 57 -4.90 2.06 5.30
C ASP A 57 -6.36 2.22 5.74
N VAL A 58 -7.22 2.68 4.81
CA VAL A 58 -8.67 2.66 4.99
C VAL A 58 -9.25 1.54 4.14
N ALA A 59 -9.99 0.65 4.80
CA ALA A 59 -10.76 -0.34 4.08
C ALA A 59 -12.23 -0.01 4.05
N ASP A 60 -12.75 -0.02 2.83
CA ASP A 60 -14.17 -0.05 2.57
C ASP A 60 -14.48 -1.26 1.68
N VAL A 61 -15.25 -2.21 2.22
CA VAL A 61 -15.66 -3.41 1.47
C VAL A 61 -16.57 -3.08 0.28
N SER A 62 -17.18 -1.88 0.27
CA SER A 62 -17.96 -1.36 -0.86
C SER A 62 -17.11 -0.61 -1.89
N SER A 63 -15.86 -0.27 -1.56
CA SER A 63 -14.92 0.34 -2.49
C SER A 63 -14.15 -0.76 -3.21
N THR A 64 -14.57 -1.06 -4.43
CA THR A 64 -13.76 -1.89 -5.33
C THR A 64 -13.02 -0.91 -6.23
N ALA A 65 -11.68 -0.91 -6.22
CA ALA A 65 -10.92 -0.22 -7.26
C ALA A 65 -11.13 -1.04 -8.54
N ILE A 66 -12.07 -0.59 -9.38
CA ILE A 66 -12.51 -1.35 -10.58
C ILE A 66 -11.41 -1.35 -11.65
N ASP A 67 -10.46 -0.41 -11.62
CA ASP A 67 -9.44 -0.32 -12.67
C ASP A 67 -8.09 0.18 -12.15
N LEU A 68 -7.31 -0.70 -11.53
CA LEU A 68 -5.88 -0.43 -11.27
C LEU A 68 -5.04 -0.62 -12.54
N GLY A 69 -5.51 -1.39 -13.53
CA GLY A 69 -4.74 -1.75 -14.73
C GLY A 69 -3.32 -2.21 -14.40
N ASP A 70 -2.34 -1.54 -15.01
CA ASP A 70 -0.90 -1.73 -14.78
C ASP A 70 -0.32 -0.70 -13.78
N ARG A 71 -1.10 -0.30 -12.77
CA ARG A 71 -0.68 0.63 -11.70
C ARG A 71 -0.84 0.00 -10.32
N VAL A 72 -0.32 0.71 -9.32
CA VAL A 72 -0.19 0.30 -7.91
C VAL A 72 -1.07 1.19 -7.04
N ALA A 73 -1.89 0.61 -6.18
CA ALA A 73 -2.82 1.38 -5.34
C ALA A 73 -2.14 2.24 -4.26
N GLY A 74 -0.89 1.92 -3.93
CA GLY A 74 -0.11 2.61 -2.89
C GLY A 74 1.08 1.78 -2.44
N VAL A 75 1.68 2.21 -1.33
CA VAL A 75 2.78 1.50 -0.69
C VAL A 75 2.29 0.92 0.64
N PHE A 76 2.46 -0.38 0.81
CA PHE A 76 2.01 -1.15 1.97
C PHE A 76 3.15 -1.97 2.55
N TRP A 77 3.00 -2.53 3.76
CA TRP A 77 3.98 -3.47 4.32
C TRP A 77 4.31 -4.64 3.39
N LEU A 78 3.30 -5.28 2.82
CA LEU A 78 3.45 -6.34 1.82
C LEU A 78 2.72 -5.91 0.55
N ASN A 79 3.42 -5.97 -0.58
CA ASN A 79 2.88 -5.66 -1.90
C ASN A 79 3.13 -6.84 -2.83
N VAL A 80 2.13 -7.22 -3.63
CA VAL A 80 2.26 -8.18 -4.72
C VAL A 80 1.83 -7.53 -6.03
N TYR A 81 2.68 -7.64 -7.03
CA TYR A 81 2.51 -7.04 -8.33
C TYR A 81 2.26 -8.13 -9.38
N GLY A 82 1.26 -7.90 -10.24
CA GLY A 82 1.03 -8.67 -11.45
C GLY A 82 2.17 -8.51 -12.45
N PRO A 83 2.25 -9.36 -13.50
CA PRO A 83 3.44 -9.50 -14.34
C PRO A 83 3.90 -8.20 -15.02
N ASN A 84 2.97 -7.38 -15.52
CA ASN A 84 3.30 -6.12 -16.19
C ASN A 84 3.97 -5.14 -15.23
N VAL A 85 3.33 -4.89 -14.08
CA VAL A 85 3.83 -3.99 -13.04
C VAL A 85 5.10 -4.55 -12.38
N ALA A 86 5.17 -5.86 -12.17
CA ALA A 86 6.31 -6.54 -11.56
C ALA A 86 7.61 -6.30 -12.33
N LYS A 87 7.57 -6.27 -13.67
CA LYS A 87 8.74 -5.96 -14.49
C LYS A 87 9.28 -4.56 -14.18
N LEU A 88 8.41 -3.56 -14.20
CA LEU A 88 8.77 -2.15 -14.00
C LEU A 88 9.24 -1.91 -12.55
N VAL A 89 8.55 -2.51 -11.57
CA VAL A 89 8.96 -2.45 -10.16
C VAL A 89 10.31 -3.12 -9.94
N ARG A 90 10.59 -4.24 -10.60
CA ARG A 90 11.90 -4.92 -10.51
C ARG A 90 13.03 -4.02 -11.00
N GLU A 91 12.86 -3.35 -12.13
CA GLU A 91 13.86 -2.41 -12.67
C GLU A 91 14.16 -1.28 -11.67
N ARG A 92 13.12 -0.71 -11.05
CA ARG A 92 13.27 0.33 -10.02
C ARG A 92 13.94 -0.19 -8.74
N TYR A 93 13.56 -1.38 -8.29
CA TYR A 93 14.15 -2.03 -7.13
C TYR A 93 15.65 -2.30 -7.33
N LEU A 94 16.03 -2.87 -8.48
CA LEU A 94 17.43 -3.15 -8.80
C LEU A 94 18.27 -1.88 -8.99
N ALA A 95 17.66 -0.77 -9.36
CA ALA A 95 18.32 0.52 -9.53
C ALA A 95 18.53 1.29 -8.20
N SER A 96 18.01 0.80 -7.08
CA SER A 96 18.04 1.52 -5.80
C SER A 96 18.58 0.67 -4.66
N ASP A 97 19.81 0.96 -4.22
CA ASP A 97 20.44 0.28 -3.08
C ASP A 97 19.66 0.48 -1.78
N SER A 98 19.06 1.66 -1.59
CA SER A 98 18.23 1.95 -0.41
C SER A 98 16.95 1.11 -0.39
N LEU A 99 16.35 0.84 -1.55
CA LEU A 99 15.22 -0.10 -1.62
C LEU A 99 15.67 -1.52 -1.31
N GLN A 100 16.79 -1.98 -1.87
CA GLN A 100 17.30 -3.34 -1.61
C GLN A 100 17.67 -3.57 -0.15
N ALA A 101 18.09 -2.52 0.56
CA ALA A 101 18.42 -2.59 1.98
C ALA A 101 17.19 -2.63 2.91
N ALA A 102 16.03 -2.17 2.44
CA ALA A 102 14.82 -2.04 3.26
C ALA A 102 13.67 -2.96 2.86
N TRP A 103 13.71 -3.50 1.64
CA TRP A 103 12.69 -4.33 1.06
C TRP A 103 13.27 -5.65 0.59
N ARG A 104 12.57 -6.74 0.93
CA ARG A 104 12.83 -8.05 0.36
C ARG A 104 11.98 -8.27 -0.88
N ALA A 105 12.65 -8.41 -2.02
CA ALA A 105 12.04 -8.88 -3.25
C ALA A 105 11.97 -10.41 -3.30
N THR A 106 10.81 -10.96 -3.66
CA THR A 106 10.64 -12.40 -3.93
C THR A 106 9.91 -12.57 -5.25
N GLU A 107 10.56 -13.23 -6.20
CA GLU A 107 9.91 -13.58 -7.46
C GLU A 107 8.89 -14.69 -7.23
N LEU A 108 7.70 -14.50 -7.79
CA LEU A 108 6.62 -15.46 -7.74
C LEU A 108 6.35 -16.03 -9.14
N PRO A 109 5.79 -17.25 -9.25
CA PRO A 109 5.43 -17.85 -10.53
C PRO A 109 4.62 -16.92 -11.44
N ARG A 110 4.78 -17.12 -12.76
CA ARG A 110 4.13 -16.34 -13.83
C ARG A 110 4.56 -14.86 -13.86
N GLY A 111 5.81 -14.59 -13.53
CA GLY A 111 6.42 -13.27 -13.66
C GLY A 111 5.96 -12.24 -12.63
N ARG A 112 5.35 -12.68 -11.53
CA ARG A 112 4.87 -11.80 -10.45
C ARG A 112 6.00 -11.47 -9.48
N LEU A 113 5.83 -10.39 -8.73
CA LEU A 113 6.81 -9.94 -7.74
C LEU A 113 6.11 -9.64 -6.42
N MET A 114 6.67 -10.13 -5.32
CA MET A 114 6.32 -9.67 -3.99
C MET A 114 7.43 -8.79 -3.45
N LEU A 115 7.07 -7.63 -2.91
CA LEU A 115 7.95 -6.79 -2.10
C LEU A 115 7.42 -6.76 -0.67
N LEU A 116 8.31 -7.05 0.27
CA LEU A 116 8.03 -7.06 1.70
C LEU A 116 8.97 -6.09 2.41
N ALA A 117 8.44 -5.15 3.17
CA ALA A 117 9.28 -4.28 3.99
C ALA A 117 9.78 -5.01 5.23
N ASP A 118 11.09 -4.98 5.46
CA ASP A 118 11.74 -5.72 6.56
C ASP A 118 11.34 -5.19 7.94
N SER A 119 10.94 -3.92 8.03
CA SER A 119 10.51 -3.27 9.27
C SER A 119 9.14 -3.75 9.79
N GLY A 120 8.42 -4.58 9.02
CA GLY A 120 7.11 -5.10 9.40
C GLY A 120 5.97 -4.08 9.19
N PRO A 121 4.73 -4.39 9.62
CA PRO A 121 3.61 -3.46 9.56
C PRO A 121 3.75 -2.37 10.64
N GLN A 122 4.03 -1.14 10.19
CA GLN A 122 4.33 0.00 11.04
C GLN A 122 3.35 1.15 10.80
N ARG A 123 3.18 1.98 11.83
CA ARG A 123 2.54 3.30 11.72
C ARG A 123 3.57 4.36 12.09
N GLY A 124 3.67 5.41 11.29
CA GLY A 124 4.40 6.63 11.62
C GLY A 124 3.42 7.74 12.03
N ASP A 125 3.59 8.35 13.20
CA ASP A 125 2.82 9.52 13.62
C ASP A 125 3.38 10.81 13.02
N LYS A 126 2.64 11.44 12.09
CA LYS A 126 3.03 12.72 11.48
C LYS A 126 3.22 13.83 12.51
N ASN A 127 2.42 13.84 13.58
CA ASN A 127 2.54 14.87 14.62
C ASN A 127 3.83 14.74 15.43
N ARG A 128 4.43 13.55 15.44
CA ARG A 128 5.73 13.28 16.08
C ARG A 128 6.89 13.24 15.09
N LYS A 129 6.63 13.51 13.81
CA LYS A 129 7.60 13.40 12.71
C LYS A 129 8.23 11.99 12.64
N GLU A 130 7.45 10.97 12.97
CA GLU A 130 7.87 9.57 12.79
C GLU A 130 7.72 9.20 11.32
N ALA A 131 8.84 9.15 10.61
CA ALA A 131 8.91 8.81 9.19
C ALA A 131 8.86 7.30 8.96
N LEU A 132 8.34 6.87 7.82
CA LEU A 132 8.42 5.50 7.33
C LEU A 132 9.32 5.49 6.09
N VAL A 133 10.62 5.70 6.33
CA VAL A 133 11.62 5.99 5.29
C VAL A 133 11.64 4.92 4.19
N ASP A 134 11.42 3.66 4.54
CA ASP A 134 11.35 2.56 3.58
C ASP A 134 10.12 2.65 2.67
N ARG A 135 8.96 3.07 3.19
CA ARG A 135 7.74 3.35 2.40
C ARG A 135 7.92 4.57 1.52
N GLU A 136 8.56 5.61 2.05
CA GLU A 136 8.86 6.86 1.34
C GLU A 136 9.76 6.58 0.12
N ALA A 137 10.85 5.84 0.32
CA ALA A 137 11.74 5.44 -0.76
C ALA A 137 10.99 4.66 -1.86
N LEU A 138 10.14 3.70 -1.48
CA LEU A 138 9.37 2.93 -2.48
C LEU A 138 8.34 3.82 -3.19
N ALA A 139 7.67 4.71 -2.46
CA ALA A 139 6.71 5.63 -3.05
C ALA A 139 7.36 6.52 -4.12
N VAL A 140 8.54 7.09 -3.83
CA VAL A 140 9.28 7.91 -4.78
C VAL A 140 9.59 7.12 -6.05
N GLN A 141 10.11 5.90 -5.92
CA GLN A 141 10.45 5.06 -7.07
C GLN A 141 9.23 4.67 -7.92
N LEU A 142 8.09 4.40 -7.28
CA LEU A 142 6.83 4.13 -7.99
C LEU A 142 6.27 5.38 -8.66
N ALA A 143 6.41 6.56 -8.04
CA ALA A 143 5.96 7.83 -8.62
C ALA A 143 6.79 8.22 -9.86
N GLU A 144 8.11 8.11 -9.79
CA GLU A 144 9.04 8.34 -10.91
C GLU A 144 8.79 7.38 -12.09
N GLY A 145 8.16 6.23 -11.84
CA GLY A 145 7.76 5.26 -12.85
C GLY A 145 6.35 5.43 -13.40
N ASP A 146 5.59 6.45 -12.98
CA ASP A 146 4.14 6.58 -13.25
C ASP A 146 3.34 5.32 -12.85
N LEU A 147 3.83 4.58 -11.86
CA LEU A 147 3.23 3.34 -11.39
C LEU A 147 2.21 3.57 -10.27
N LEU A 148 2.30 4.67 -9.53
CA LEU A 148 1.33 4.98 -8.48
C LEU A 148 -0.01 5.42 -9.06
N HIS A 149 -1.05 4.66 -8.73
CA HIS A 149 -2.43 5.03 -9.04
C HIS A 149 -2.93 6.08 -8.04
N ILE A 150 -3.21 7.27 -8.55
CA ILE A 150 -3.90 8.34 -7.81
C ILE A 150 -5.29 8.48 -8.46
N PRO A 151 -6.35 7.97 -7.83
CA PRO A 151 -7.69 8.05 -8.40
C PRO A 151 -8.17 9.50 -8.43
N THR A 152 -8.93 9.86 -9.47
CA THR A 152 -9.59 11.16 -9.58
C THR A 152 -10.75 11.33 -8.60
N ARG A 153 -11.28 10.21 -8.08
CA ARG A 153 -12.30 10.19 -7.03
C ARG A 153 -12.14 8.94 -6.19
N SER A 154 -12.17 9.11 -4.87
CA SER A 154 -12.11 8.02 -3.91
C SER A 154 -13.30 8.08 -2.95
N VAL A 155 -13.89 6.91 -2.70
CA VAL A 155 -15.08 6.76 -1.85
C VAL A 155 -14.74 6.72 -0.36
N TYR A 156 -13.46 6.79 0.03
CA TYR A 156 -13.02 6.68 1.43
C TYR A 156 -13.34 7.95 2.25
N PHE A 157 -13.40 9.12 1.59
CA PHE A 157 -13.50 10.43 2.24
C PHE A 157 -14.75 11.23 1.82
N ASP A 158 -15.81 10.56 1.37
CA ASP A 158 -17.08 11.22 1.03
C ASP A 158 -17.76 11.71 2.32
N ARG A 159 -17.59 13.00 2.66
CA ARG A 159 -18.29 13.66 3.76
C ARG A 159 -19.61 14.29 3.32
N THR A 160 -19.69 14.83 2.09
CA THR A 160 -20.89 15.42 1.44
C THR A 160 -20.51 15.94 0.04
N PRO A 161 -21.46 16.17 -0.89
CA PRO A 161 -21.18 16.63 -2.26
C PRO A 161 -20.44 17.98 -2.37
N GLU A 162 -20.49 18.83 -1.35
CA GLU A 162 -19.89 20.17 -1.31
C GLU A 162 -18.45 20.19 -0.75
N ASP A 163 -18.07 19.14 -0.03
CA ASP A 163 -16.71 18.88 0.46
C ASP A 163 -16.12 17.74 -0.37
N SER A 164 -15.91 17.95 -1.67
CA SER A 164 -15.17 16.98 -2.49
C SER A 164 -13.77 16.87 -1.91
N GLY A 165 -13.56 15.86 -1.06
CA GLY A 165 -12.31 15.56 -0.35
C GLY A 165 -11.15 15.17 -1.27
N GLU A 166 -11.11 15.69 -2.50
CA GLU A 166 -10.09 15.48 -3.51
C GLU A 166 -8.70 15.84 -2.98
N GLU A 167 -8.55 16.95 -2.27
CA GLU A 167 -7.26 17.30 -1.66
C GLU A 167 -6.82 16.29 -0.59
N LEU A 168 -7.73 15.89 0.30
CA LEU A 168 -7.46 14.86 1.31
C LEU A 168 -7.15 13.51 0.65
N GLN A 169 -7.82 13.19 -0.45
CA GLN A 169 -7.61 11.97 -1.24
C GLN A 169 -6.25 11.97 -1.93
N MET A 170 -5.90 13.05 -2.62
CA MET A 170 -4.59 13.23 -3.24
C MET A 170 -3.50 13.11 -2.18
N ARG A 171 -3.63 13.82 -1.06
CA ARG A 171 -2.69 13.74 0.06
C ARG A 171 -2.60 12.33 0.65
N TRP A 172 -3.68 11.57 0.66
CA TRP A 172 -3.68 10.18 1.13
C TRP A 172 -2.92 9.24 0.18
N HIS A 173 -3.19 9.30 -1.12
CA HIS A 173 -2.49 8.49 -2.12
C HIS A 173 -1.02 8.90 -2.26
N ARG A 174 -0.70 10.18 -2.01
CA ARG A 174 0.64 10.76 -2.02
C ARG A 174 1.28 10.87 -0.63
N ARG A 175 0.73 10.20 0.39
CA ARG A 175 1.11 10.37 1.81
C ARG A 175 2.60 10.16 2.12
N TYR A 176 3.31 9.44 1.26
CA TYR A 176 4.73 9.15 1.35
C TYR A 176 5.61 9.98 0.41
N LEU A 177 5.00 10.83 -0.43
CA LEU A 177 5.66 11.73 -1.38
C LEU A 177 5.67 13.17 -0.85
N ASP A 178 4.54 13.59 -0.25
CA ASP A 178 4.31 14.97 0.16
C ASP A 178 4.67 15.18 1.63
N LEU A 179 5.93 14.89 1.99
CA LEU A 179 6.47 15.20 3.30
C LEU A 179 6.83 16.69 3.35
N ALA A 180 5.93 17.50 3.91
CA ALA A 180 6.20 18.90 4.27
C ALA A 180 6.98 19.00 5.59
#